data_AF-A0A2E0JWD7-F1
#
_entry.id   AF-A0A2E0JWD7-F1
#
_cell.length_a   1.000
_cell.length_b   1.000
_cell.length_c   1.000
_cell.angle_alpha   90.00
_cell.angle_beta   90.00
_cell.angle_gamma   90.00
#
_symmetry.space_group_name_H-M   'P 1'
#
loop_
_entity.id
_entity.type
_entity.pdbx_description
1 polymer ?
#
loop_
_entity_poly.entity_id
_entity_poly.type
_entity_poly.pdbx_seq_one_letter_code
_entity_poly.pdbx_strand_id
1 'polypeptide(L)'
;MLERDTRDTTYWLYGLIAVSLMNIVFDYSIADRSIKYTDYASLSSFQDTFGLVYRIFYFGSFAIVARWIYLAAKVNRDAGIEGLNYSPLSCLWWFAVPVMNLWKPYFAMKEHYLARLQCSSFPSMNAKTTFYLWWASFLAFGVLANSSYSRTFTSGEVVTTITNSALFSIASGIALILSSLALIKIMRQFSEGEE
;
A
#
# COMPACT_ATOMS: atom_id res chain seq x y z
N MET A 1 15.94 -15.48 9.84
CA MET A 1 15.85 -14.01 10.01
C MET A 1 14.69 -13.45 9.18
N LEU A 2 14.67 -13.69 7.87
CA LEU A 2 13.62 -13.20 6.98
C LEU A 2 12.20 -13.64 7.37
N GLU A 3 11.99 -14.89 7.77
CA GLU A 3 10.65 -15.38 8.19
C GLU A 3 10.04 -14.58 9.35
N ARG A 4 10.87 -14.18 10.34
CA ARG A 4 10.43 -13.37 11.47
C ARG A 4 10.00 -11.98 10.99
N ASP A 5 10.82 -11.33 10.17
CA ASP A 5 10.49 -10.01 9.62
C ASP A 5 9.28 -10.07 8.67
N THR A 6 9.10 -11.16 7.90
CA THR A 6 7.91 -11.42 7.08
C THR A 6 6.66 -11.50 7.96
N ARG A 7 6.72 -12.25 9.05
CA ARG A 7 5.61 -12.40 9.99
C ARG A 7 5.26 -11.08 10.67
N ASP A 8 6.27 -10.35 11.17
CA ASP A 8 6.08 -9.08 11.86
C ASP A 8 5.50 -8.00 10.89
N THR A 9 6.00 -7.95 9.65
CA THR A 9 5.48 -7.08 8.59
C THR A 9 4.03 -7.45 8.22
N THR A 10 3.72 -8.75 8.15
CA THR A 10 2.37 -9.24 7.85
C THR A 10 1.37 -8.81 8.92
N TYR A 11 1.71 -8.92 10.20
CA TYR A 11 0.84 -8.45 11.29
C TYR A 11 0.61 -6.94 11.25
N TRP A 12 1.65 -6.17 10.92
CA TRP A 12 1.50 -4.72 10.74
C TRP A 12 0.55 -4.38 9.58
N LEU A 13 0.66 -5.10 8.45
CA LEU A 13 -0.25 -4.92 7.32
C LEU A 13 -1.69 -5.33 7.65
N TYR A 14 -1.92 -6.36 8.48
CA TYR A 14 -3.27 -6.63 8.99
C TYR A 14 -3.81 -5.49 9.85
N GLY A 15 -2.96 -4.89 10.68
CA GLY A 15 -3.31 -3.67 11.42
C GLY A 15 -3.70 -2.52 10.49
N LEU A 16 -2.91 -2.27 9.43
CA LEU A 16 -3.22 -1.28 8.41
C LEU A 16 -4.57 -1.57 7.73
N ILE A 17 -4.85 -2.82 7.37
CA ILE A 17 -6.12 -3.22 6.77
C ILE A 17 -7.29 -2.91 7.71
N ALA A 18 -7.18 -3.26 9.00
CA ALA A 18 -8.22 -3.00 9.99
C ALA A 18 -8.49 -1.49 10.16
N VAL A 19 -7.43 -0.69 10.27
CA VAL A 19 -7.55 0.77 10.39
C VAL A 19 -8.09 1.39 9.09
N SER A 20 -7.73 0.85 7.92
CA SER A 20 -8.27 1.29 6.63
C SER A 20 -9.76 1.00 6.49
N LEU A 21 -10.23 -0.17 6.95
CA LEU A 21 -11.64 -0.52 6.98
C LEU A 21 -12.43 0.43 7.88
N MET A 22 -11.91 0.73 9.08
CA MET A 22 -12.51 1.73 9.96
C MET A 22 -12.56 3.11 9.31
N ASN A 23 -11.50 3.53 8.61
CA ASN A 23 -11.48 4.81 7.89
C ASN A 23 -12.59 4.88 6.83
N ILE A 24 -12.78 3.82 6.05
CA ILE A 24 -13.86 3.70 5.05
C ILE A 24 -15.24 3.86 5.71
N VAL A 25 -15.46 3.23 6.87
CA VAL A 25 -16.73 3.34 7.60
C VAL A 25 -16.98 4.78 8.07
N PHE A 26 -15.94 5.48 8.56
CA PHE A 26 -16.05 6.87 8.96
C PHE A 26 -16.37 7.78 7.76
N ASP A 27 -15.65 7.62 6.65
CA ASP A 27 -15.88 8.40 5.43
C ASP A 27 -17.30 8.20 4.89
N TYR A 28 -17.80 6.97 4.89
CA TYR A 28 -19.19 6.68 4.51
C TYR A 28 -20.20 7.33 5.47
N SER A 29 -19.97 7.22 6.78
CA SER A 29 -20.87 7.77 7.79
C SER A 29 -20.99 9.30 7.70
N ILE A 30 -19.90 9.98 7.32
CA ILE A 30 -19.86 11.43 7.15
C ILE A 30 -20.51 11.84 5.83
N ALA A 31 -20.27 11.10 4.74
CA ALA A 31 -20.97 11.33 3.49
C ALA A 31 -22.49 11.21 3.67
N ASP A 32 -22.98 10.13 4.29
CA ASP A 32 -24.41 9.91 4.53
C ASP A 32 -25.02 11.00 5.43
N ARG A 33 -24.32 11.40 6.51
CA ARG A 33 -24.81 12.47 7.38
C ARG A 33 -24.77 13.84 6.74
N SER A 34 -23.76 14.15 5.93
CA SER A 34 -23.66 15.44 5.22
C SER A 34 -24.82 15.68 4.25
N ILE A 35 -25.42 14.59 3.74
CA ILE A 35 -26.61 14.63 2.89
C ILE A 35 -27.88 14.86 3.73
N LYS A 36 -27.94 14.32 4.95
CA LYS A 36 -29.16 14.29 5.78
C LYS A 36 -29.26 15.43 6.81
N TYR A 37 -28.13 15.93 7.32
CA TYR A 37 -28.08 16.86 8.45
C TYR A 37 -27.01 17.93 8.26
N THR A 38 -27.31 19.16 8.67
CA THR A 38 -26.38 20.31 8.65
C THR A 38 -25.42 20.36 9.84
N ASP A 39 -25.63 19.55 10.89
CA ASP A 39 -24.75 19.49 12.06
C ASP A 39 -23.90 18.20 12.07
N TYR A 40 -22.64 18.34 11.66
CA TYR A 40 -21.66 17.25 11.59
C TYR A 40 -20.36 17.56 12.38
N ALA A 41 -20.35 18.63 13.18
CA ALA A 41 -19.15 19.16 13.82
C ALA A 41 -18.50 18.13 14.78
N SER A 42 -19.29 17.46 15.62
CA SER A 42 -18.76 16.47 16.57
C SER A 42 -18.16 15.24 15.88
N LEU A 43 -18.79 14.75 14.81
CA LEU A 43 -18.31 13.60 14.05
C LEU A 43 -17.03 13.94 13.26
N SER A 44 -16.92 15.18 12.76
CA SER A 44 -15.72 15.65 12.04
C SER A 44 -14.47 15.68 12.93
N SER A 45 -14.58 16.16 14.18
CA SER A 45 -13.45 16.18 15.12
C SER A 45 -12.93 14.77 15.47
N PHE A 46 -13.83 13.79 15.60
CA PHE A 46 -13.43 12.39 15.80
C PHE A 46 -12.74 11.82 14.56
N GLN A 47 -13.21 12.15 13.36
CA GLN A 47 -12.57 11.73 12.11
C GLN A 47 -11.16 12.30 11.97
N ASP A 48 -10.93 13.57 12.31
CA ASP A 48 -9.59 14.17 12.25
C ASP A 48 -8.59 13.44 13.14
N THR A 49 -9.03 13.08 14.35
CA THR A 49 -8.23 12.29 15.30
C THR A 49 -7.95 10.90 14.75
N PHE A 50 -8.97 10.22 14.23
CA PHE A 50 -8.81 8.89 13.63
C PHE A 50 -7.91 8.93 12.37
N GLY A 51 -8.04 9.97 11.56
CA GLY A 51 -7.22 10.19 10.38
C GLY A 51 -5.74 10.38 10.72
N LEU A 52 -5.41 10.91 11.90
CA LEU A 52 -4.02 10.91 12.40
C LEU A 52 -3.53 9.47 12.66
N VAL A 53 -4.33 8.65 13.33
CA VAL A 53 -4.00 7.23 13.61
C VAL A 53 -3.81 6.47 12.29
N TYR A 54 -4.73 6.63 11.34
CA TYR A 54 -4.61 6.05 10.00
C TYR A 54 -3.29 6.44 9.31
N ARG A 55 -2.93 7.73 9.33
CA ARG A 55 -1.66 8.21 8.75
C ARG A 55 -0.44 7.59 9.43
N ILE A 56 -0.45 7.44 10.75
CA ILE A 56 0.63 6.78 11.49
C ILE A 56 0.77 5.32 11.04
N PHE A 57 -0.34 4.59 10.94
CA PHE A 57 -0.32 3.21 10.45
C PHE A 57 0.16 3.13 9.00
N TYR A 58 -0.28 4.04 8.14
CA TYR A 58 0.14 4.10 6.74
C TYR A 58 1.64 4.35 6.59
N PHE A 59 2.19 5.41 7.20
CA PHE A 59 3.62 5.71 7.13
C PHE A 59 4.48 4.67 7.86
N GLY A 60 3.99 4.13 8.97
CA GLY A 60 4.64 2.99 9.64
C GLY A 60 4.69 1.75 8.75
N SER A 61 3.61 1.47 8.02
CA SER A 61 3.57 0.34 7.07
C SER A 61 4.54 0.53 5.94
N PHE A 62 4.62 1.75 5.40
CA PHE A 62 5.61 2.09 4.37
C PHE A 62 7.04 1.81 4.85
N ALA A 63 7.40 2.25 6.07
CA ALA A 63 8.73 2.03 6.62
C ALA A 63 9.04 0.54 6.87
N ILE A 64 8.08 -0.23 7.40
CA ILE A 64 8.28 -1.66 7.69
C ILE A 64 8.35 -2.47 6.40
N VAL A 65 7.49 -2.19 5.42
CA VAL A 65 7.54 -2.82 4.08
C VAL A 65 8.84 -2.47 3.37
N ALA A 66 9.29 -1.22 3.42
CA ALA A 66 10.58 -0.82 2.87
C ALA A 66 11.72 -1.63 3.51
N ARG A 67 11.76 -1.72 4.84
CA ARG A 67 12.72 -2.56 5.57
C ARG A 67 12.66 -4.02 5.11
N TRP A 68 11.47 -4.58 4.93
CA TRP A 68 11.29 -5.94 4.45
C TRP A 68 11.84 -6.13 3.03
N ILE A 69 11.56 -5.21 2.09
CA ILE A 69 12.09 -5.25 0.71
C ILE A 69 13.62 -5.21 0.73
N TYR A 70 14.21 -4.37 1.57
CA TYR A 70 15.66 -4.32 1.75
C TYR A 70 16.23 -5.65 2.24
N LEU A 71 15.59 -6.27 3.23
CA LEU A 71 16.02 -7.58 3.76
C LEU A 71 15.85 -8.70 2.72
N ALA A 72 14.76 -8.71 1.96
CA ALA A 72 14.54 -9.66 0.87
C ALA A 72 15.66 -9.57 -0.18
N ALA A 73 16.01 -8.35 -0.60
CA ALA A 73 17.13 -8.11 -1.52
C ALA A 73 18.48 -8.53 -0.93
N LYS A 74 18.70 -8.22 0.36
CA LYS A 74 19.94 -8.57 1.07
C LYS A 74 20.12 -10.09 1.18
N VAL A 75 19.08 -10.84 1.49
CA VAL A 75 19.14 -12.31 1.59
C VAL A 75 19.59 -12.94 0.27
N ASN A 76 19.09 -12.45 -0.87
CA ASN A 76 19.51 -12.94 -2.18
C ASN A 76 20.99 -12.65 -2.47
N ARG A 77 21.47 -11.47 -2.07
CA ARG A 77 22.87 -11.09 -2.21
C ARG A 77 23.77 -11.93 -1.30
N ASP A 78 23.37 -12.13 -0.04
CA ASP A 78 24.11 -12.93 0.93
C ASP A 78 24.12 -14.42 0.53
N ALA A 79 23.11 -14.89 -0.21
CA ALA A 79 23.06 -16.21 -0.81
C ALA A 79 23.97 -16.39 -2.06
N GLY A 80 24.69 -15.34 -2.47
CA GLY A 80 25.62 -15.40 -3.60
C GLY A 80 24.94 -15.38 -4.97
N ILE A 81 23.69 -14.90 -5.07
CA ILE A 81 23.03 -14.75 -6.38
C ILE A 81 23.69 -13.59 -7.12
N GLU A 82 24.46 -13.92 -8.16
CA GLU A 82 25.12 -12.95 -9.03
C GLU A 82 24.21 -12.47 -10.16
N GLY A 83 24.54 -11.32 -10.77
CA GLY A 83 23.79 -10.78 -11.93
C GLY A 83 22.51 -10.00 -11.59
N LEU A 84 22.26 -9.68 -10.32
CA LEU A 84 21.16 -8.80 -9.92
C LEU A 84 21.43 -7.35 -10.34
N ASN A 85 20.50 -6.74 -11.08
CA ASN A 85 20.60 -5.34 -11.50
C ASN A 85 20.29 -4.39 -10.34
N TYR A 86 19.48 -4.83 -9.37
CA TYR A 86 19.07 -4.01 -8.23
C TYR A 86 19.85 -4.41 -6.97
N SER A 87 20.54 -3.42 -6.38
CA SER A 87 21.12 -3.56 -5.05
C SER A 87 20.07 -3.33 -3.96
N PRO A 88 20.24 -3.88 -2.74
CA PRO A 88 19.29 -3.69 -1.64
C PRO A 88 18.95 -2.23 -1.34
N LEU A 89 19.94 -1.33 -1.43
CA LEU A 89 19.75 0.11 -1.26
C LEU A 89 19.05 0.75 -2.45
N SER A 90 19.31 0.29 -3.67
CA SER A 90 18.64 0.81 -4.87
C SER A 90 17.13 0.53 -4.82
N CYS A 91 16.71 -0.63 -4.29
CA CYS A 91 15.30 -1.00 -4.12
C CYS A 91 14.54 0.05 -3.29
N LEU A 92 15.20 0.66 -2.31
CA LEU A 92 14.63 1.72 -1.47
C LEU A 92 14.69 3.10 -2.14
N TRP A 93 15.81 3.42 -2.77
CA TRP A 93 16.05 4.73 -3.36
C TRP A 93 15.00 5.12 -4.40
N TRP A 94 14.51 4.15 -5.17
CA TRP A 94 13.51 4.38 -6.19
C TRP A 94 12.15 4.85 -5.65
N PHE A 95 11.83 4.56 -4.39
CA PHE A 95 10.61 5.09 -3.77
C PHE A 95 10.69 6.60 -3.50
N ALA A 96 11.89 7.15 -3.32
CA ALA A 96 12.10 8.57 -3.05
C ALA A 96 12.02 9.45 -4.31
N VAL A 97 12.16 8.85 -5.51
CA VAL A 97 12.17 9.58 -6.78
C VAL A 97 10.77 9.49 -7.42
N PRO A 98 9.99 10.58 -7.48
CA PRO A 98 8.56 10.51 -7.84
C PRO A 98 8.25 9.83 -9.17
N VAL A 99 9.03 10.13 -10.22
CA VAL A 99 8.84 9.55 -11.56
C VAL A 99 9.21 8.07 -11.57
N MET A 100 10.31 7.71 -10.92
CA MET A 100 10.81 6.34 -10.90
C MET A 100 9.98 5.44 -9.99
N ASN A 101 9.35 6.00 -8.96
CA ASN A 101 8.43 5.33 -8.06
C ASN A 101 7.18 4.78 -8.77
N LEU A 102 6.96 5.10 -10.06
CA LEU A 102 5.87 4.52 -10.85
C LEU A 102 6.14 3.08 -11.31
N TRP A 103 7.40 2.68 -11.47
CA TRP A 103 7.73 1.35 -12.03
C TRP A 103 8.99 0.71 -11.46
N LYS A 104 9.98 1.47 -11.00
CA LYS A 104 11.26 0.89 -10.54
C LYS A 104 11.10 -0.03 -9.33
N PRO A 105 10.30 0.29 -8.30
CA PRO A 105 10.12 -0.61 -7.17
C PRO A 105 9.47 -1.95 -7.57
N TYR A 106 8.54 -1.92 -8.53
CA TYR A 106 7.94 -3.13 -9.09
C TYR A 106 9.00 -4.04 -9.74
N PHE A 107 9.85 -3.49 -10.60
CA PHE A 107 10.89 -4.28 -11.27
C PHE A 107 11.95 -4.80 -10.29
N ALA A 108 12.34 -3.99 -9.30
CA ALA A 108 13.28 -4.38 -8.27
C ALA A 108 12.75 -5.55 -7.43
N MET A 109 11.50 -5.46 -6.97
CA MET A 109 10.87 -6.53 -6.19
C MET A 109 10.68 -7.81 -7.03
N LYS A 110 10.27 -7.66 -8.29
CA LYS A 110 10.11 -8.79 -9.22
C LYS A 110 11.44 -9.51 -9.46
N GLU A 111 12.53 -8.78 -9.69
CA GLU A 111 13.85 -9.38 -9.91
C GLU A 111 14.27 -10.22 -8.70
N HIS A 112 14.20 -9.67 -7.49
CA HIS A 112 14.56 -10.40 -6.29
C HIS A 112 13.63 -11.59 -6.03
N TYR A 113 12.34 -11.46 -6.29
CA TYR A 113 11.39 -12.57 -6.18
C TYR A 113 11.72 -13.73 -7.11
N LEU A 114 11.98 -13.44 -8.38
CA LEU A 114 12.37 -14.44 -9.37
C LEU A 114 13.73 -15.08 -9.06
N ALA A 115 14.68 -14.27 -8.61
CA ALA A 115 15.99 -14.74 -8.16
C ALA A 115 15.87 -15.72 -6.98
N ARG A 116 15.01 -15.41 -6.01
CA ARG A 116 14.78 -16.27 -4.84
C ARG A 116 14.21 -17.64 -5.23
N LEU A 117 13.30 -17.66 -6.20
CA LEU A 117 12.69 -18.88 -6.74
C LEU A 117 13.53 -19.56 -7.83
N GLN A 118 14.71 -19.02 -8.16
CA GLN A 118 15.58 -19.51 -9.23
C GLN A 118 14.86 -19.66 -10.59
N CYS A 119 13.88 -18.79 -10.87
CA CYS A 119 13.06 -18.82 -12.07
C CYS A 119 13.38 -17.61 -12.98
N SER A 120 13.40 -17.81 -14.30
CA SER A 120 13.57 -16.72 -15.28
C SER A 120 12.28 -15.93 -15.54
N SER A 121 11.12 -16.53 -15.25
CA SER A 121 9.80 -15.93 -15.37
C SER A 121 8.91 -16.31 -14.19
N PHE A 122 7.75 -15.66 -14.06
CA PHE A 122 6.79 -16.01 -13.00
C PHE A 122 6.46 -17.51 -13.07
N PRO A 123 6.51 -18.24 -11.94
CA PRO A 123 6.27 -19.68 -11.90
C PRO A 123 4.84 -20.04 -12.30
N SER A 124 3.88 -19.14 -12.05
CA SER A 124 2.50 -19.28 -12.53
C SER A 124 1.85 -17.96 -12.93
N MET A 125 0.67 -18.09 -13.54
CA MET A 125 -0.25 -16.99 -13.79
C MET A 125 -0.78 -16.35 -12.50
N ASN A 126 -0.90 -17.11 -11.41
CA ASN A 126 -1.33 -16.57 -10.11
C ASN A 126 -0.27 -15.66 -9.49
N ALA A 127 1.01 -16.04 -9.55
CA ALA A 127 2.12 -15.21 -9.08
C ALA A 127 2.19 -13.89 -9.88
N LYS A 128 2.08 -13.97 -11.22
CA LYS A 128 2.05 -12.82 -12.12
C LYS A 128 0.89 -11.86 -11.78
N THR A 129 -0.32 -12.39 -11.63
CA THR A 129 -1.52 -11.60 -11.28
C THR A 129 -1.39 -10.96 -9.90
N THR A 130 -0.84 -11.67 -8.91
CA THR A 130 -0.64 -11.14 -7.56
C THR A 130 0.32 -9.94 -7.58
N PHE A 131 1.41 -10.03 -8.36
CA PHE A 131 2.36 -8.92 -8.53
C PHE A 131 1.74 -7.69 -9.21
N TYR A 132 0.94 -7.90 -10.26
CA TYR A 132 0.24 -6.81 -10.91
C TYR A 132 -0.83 -6.20 -10.00
N LEU A 133 -1.58 -7.03 -9.27
CA LEU A 133 -2.59 -6.55 -8.35
C LEU A 133 -1.96 -5.69 -7.26
N TRP A 134 -0.87 -6.15 -6.64
CA TRP A 134 -0.13 -5.38 -5.64
C TRP A 134 0.25 -3.99 -6.16
N TRP A 135 0.96 -3.92 -7.27
CA TRP A 135 1.51 -2.65 -7.73
C TRP A 135 0.45 -1.74 -8.36
N ALA A 136 -0.46 -2.28 -9.18
CA ALA A 136 -1.52 -1.49 -9.80
C ALA A 136 -2.46 -0.90 -8.74
N SER A 137 -2.80 -1.66 -7.69
CA SER A 137 -3.64 -1.15 -6.61
C SER A 137 -2.90 -0.14 -5.72
N PHE A 138 -1.60 -0.29 -5.51
CA PHE A 138 -0.79 0.73 -4.83
C PHE A 138 -0.75 2.06 -5.61
N LEU A 139 -0.54 2.01 -6.93
CA LEU A 139 -0.59 3.21 -7.79
C LEU A 139 -1.99 3.83 -7.81
N ALA A 140 -3.04 3.00 -7.91
CA ALA A 140 -4.42 3.47 -7.87
C ALA A 140 -4.72 4.17 -6.54
N PHE A 141 -4.30 3.60 -5.41
CA PHE A 141 -4.39 4.25 -4.10
C PHE A 141 -3.70 5.62 -4.12
N GLY A 142 -2.46 5.70 -4.61
CA GLY A 142 -1.72 6.97 -4.69
C GLY A 142 -2.44 8.04 -5.50
N VAL A 143 -3.01 7.69 -6.65
CA VAL A 143 -3.76 8.64 -7.49
C VAL A 143 -5.08 9.05 -6.85
N LEU A 144 -5.85 8.10 -6.30
CA LEU A 144 -7.15 8.35 -5.69
C LEU A 144 -7.05 9.21 -4.42
N ALA A 145 -6.06 8.91 -3.57
CA ALA A 145 -5.81 9.67 -2.34
C ALA A 145 -5.45 11.14 -2.63
N ASN A 146 -4.59 11.39 -3.62
CA ASN A 146 -4.21 12.76 -4.02
C ASN A 146 -5.33 13.52 -4.75
N SER A 147 -6.17 12.80 -5.51
CA SER A 147 -7.33 13.38 -6.22
C SER A 147 -8.42 13.87 -5.27
N SER A 148 -8.61 13.18 -4.13
CA SER A 148 -9.52 13.62 -3.07
C SER A 148 -9.14 15.01 -2.54
N TYR A 149 -7.85 15.24 -2.30
CA TYR A 149 -7.34 16.50 -1.71
C TYR A 149 -7.44 17.71 -2.64
N SER A 150 -7.26 17.51 -3.95
CA SER A 150 -7.21 18.62 -4.92
C SER A 150 -8.59 19.26 -5.19
N ARG A 151 -9.68 18.51 -5.03
CA ARG A 151 -11.04 18.98 -5.36
C ARG A 151 -11.77 19.65 -4.20
N THR A 152 -11.30 19.46 -2.97
CA THR A 152 -11.83 20.16 -1.79
C THR A 152 -11.78 21.70 -1.95
N PHE A 153 -10.90 22.20 -2.82
CA PHE A 153 -10.71 23.64 -3.05
C PHE A 153 -11.52 24.22 -4.22
N THR A 154 -12.18 23.41 -5.06
CA THR A 154 -12.74 23.89 -6.36
C THR A 154 -14.27 24.01 -6.38
N SER A 155 -15.01 23.19 -5.65
CA SER A 155 -16.48 23.21 -5.65
C SER A 155 -17.02 24.18 -4.60
N GLY A 156 -17.62 25.29 -5.03
CA GLY A 156 -18.24 26.29 -4.14
C GLY A 156 -19.43 25.80 -3.31
N GLU A 157 -19.80 24.52 -3.40
CA GLU A 157 -20.87 23.88 -2.63
C GLU A 157 -20.28 22.86 -1.64
N VAL A 158 -20.50 23.10 -0.35
CA VAL A 158 -19.89 22.31 0.75
C VAL A 158 -20.30 20.83 0.69
N VAL A 159 -21.57 20.52 0.38
CA VAL A 159 -22.11 19.14 0.39
C VAL A 159 -21.55 18.28 -0.75
N THR A 160 -21.46 18.82 -1.96
CA THR A 160 -20.91 18.09 -3.12
C THR A 160 -19.41 17.84 -2.96
N THR A 161 -18.71 18.77 -2.31
CA THR A 161 -17.29 18.65 -1.96
C THR A 161 -17.03 17.49 -0.99
N ILE A 162 -17.81 17.42 0.10
CA ILE A 162 -17.67 16.38 1.13
C ILE A 162 -17.96 15.00 0.53
N THR A 163 -19.10 14.85 -0.16
CA THR A 163 -19.50 13.56 -0.76
C THR A 163 -18.46 13.04 -1.76
N ASN A 164 -17.95 13.90 -2.65
CA ASN A 164 -16.94 13.50 -3.62
C ASN A 164 -15.61 13.08 -2.95
N SER A 165 -15.15 13.84 -1.95
CA SER A 165 -13.92 13.50 -1.21
C SER A 165 -14.03 12.14 -0.50
N ALA A 166 -15.20 11.83 0.09
CA ALA A 166 -15.47 10.55 0.72
C ALA A 166 -15.44 9.39 -0.28
N LEU A 167 -16.04 9.56 -1.48
CA LEU A 167 -16.00 8.53 -2.53
C LEU A 167 -14.57 8.20 -2.96
N PHE A 168 -13.73 9.21 -3.21
CA PHE A 168 -12.32 9.00 -3.55
C PHE A 168 -11.53 8.37 -2.41
N SER A 169 -11.80 8.78 -1.16
CA SER A 169 -11.17 8.21 0.03
C SER A 169 -11.50 6.73 0.18
N ILE A 170 -12.78 6.36 0.06
CA ILE A 170 -13.26 4.98 0.12
C ILE A 170 -12.60 4.13 -0.98
N ALA A 171 -12.61 4.62 -2.22
CA ALA A 171 -11.98 3.93 -3.34
C ALA A 171 -10.47 3.72 -3.12
N SER A 172 -9.80 4.73 -2.57
CA SER A 172 -8.37 4.63 -2.22
C SER A 172 -8.14 3.59 -1.11
N GLY A 173 -8.97 3.56 -0.07
CA GLY A 173 -8.88 2.60 1.02
C GLY A 173 -9.03 1.15 0.53
N ILE A 174 -9.97 0.89 -0.38
CA ILE A 174 -10.14 -0.42 -1.02
C ILE A 174 -8.88 -0.81 -1.81
N ALA A 175 -8.34 0.12 -2.61
CA ALA A 175 -7.12 -0.12 -3.36
C ALA A 175 -5.92 -0.44 -2.44
N LEU A 176 -5.78 0.26 -1.32
CA LEU A 176 -4.73 0.00 -0.33
C LEU A 176 -4.88 -1.38 0.33
N ILE A 177 -6.11 -1.80 0.64
CA ILE A 177 -6.38 -3.13 1.20
C ILE A 177 -6.00 -4.21 0.20
N LEU A 178 -6.39 -4.08 -1.07
CA LEU A 178 -6.02 -5.02 -2.13
C LEU A 178 -4.50 -5.11 -2.31
N SER A 179 -3.81 -3.96 -2.30
CA SER A 179 -2.36 -3.88 -2.35
C SER A 179 -1.72 -4.63 -1.18
N SER A 180 -2.24 -4.42 0.04
CA SER A 180 -1.70 -5.03 1.26
C SER A 180 -1.88 -6.55 1.25
N LEU A 181 -3.05 -7.06 0.84
CA LEU A 181 -3.30 -8.49 0.73
C LEU A 181 -2.41 -9.15 -0.33
N ALA A 182 -2.25 -8.52 -1.49
CA ALA A 182 -1.37 -9.00 -2.55
C ALA A 182 0.09 -9.02 -2.08
N LEU A 183 0.53 -7.98 -1.37
CA LEU A 183 1.88 -7.93 -0.80
C LEU A 183 2.12 -9.02 0.25
N ILE A 184 1.16 -9.24 1.17
CA ILE A 184 1.25 -10.33 2.16
C ILE A 184 1.46 -11.68 1.46
N LYS A 185 0.71 -11.93 0.38
CA LYS A 185 0.87 -13.16 -0.41
C LYS A 185 2.27 -13.26 -1.02
N ILE A 186 2.77 -12.19 -1.64
CA ILE A 186 4.13 -12.15 -2.22
C ILE A 186 5.19 -12.41 -1.15
N MET A 187 5.07 -11.79 0.03
CA MET A 187 6.04 -11.95 1.11
C MET A 187 6.07 -13.39 1.64
N ARG A 188 4.91 -14.05 1.73
CA ARG A 188 4.81 -15.46 2.13
C ARG A 188 5.47 -16.38 1.12
N GLN A 189 5.12 -16.24 -0.16
CA GLN A 189 5.74 -17.02 -1.25
C GLN A 189 7.27 -16.83 -1.30
N PHE A 190 7.74 -15.60 -1.12
CA PHE A 190 9.17 -15.30 -1.05
C PHE A 190 9.86 -15.98 0.15
N SER A 191 9.21 -15.98 1.31
CA SER A 191 9.75 -16.54 2.54
C SER A 191 9.77 -18.06 2.53
N GLU A 192 8.71 -18.68 2.00
CA GLU A 192 8.56 -20.13 1.86
C GLU A 192 9.48 -20.68 0.75
N GLY A 193 9.87 -19.85 -0.23
CA GLY A 193 10.73 -20.27 -1.34
C GLY A 193 9.99 -21.16 -2.36
N GLU A 194 8.68 -21.26 -2.21
CA GLU A 194 7.76 -22.04 -3.03
C GLU A 194 6.50 -21.17 -3.27
N GLU A 195 5.69 -21.55 -4.27
CA GLU A 195 4.51 -20.77 -4.67
C GLU A 195 3.25 -21.05 -3.82
#